data_AF-A0A4Q4YJN8-F1
#
_entry.id   AF-A0A4Q4YJN8-F1
#
_cell.length_a   1.000
_cell.length_b   1.000
_cell.length_c   1.000
_cell.angle_alpha   90.00
_cell.angle_beta   90.00
_cell.angle_gamma   90.00
#
_symmetry.space_group_name_H-M   'P 1'
#
loop_
_entity.id
_entity.type
_entity.pdbx_description
1 polymer ?
#
loop_
_entity_poly.entity_id
_entity_poly.type
_entity_poly.pdbx_seq_one_letter_code
_entity_poly.pdbx_strand_id
1 'polypeptide(L)'
;MKPPEGYHGLIVEKGQPKPQERSREEMAEDIELREEQDEPIEVGAMRGKYTFDEVIVWGHEATADSGADPYVRSIEEWISFAEQIHAYSTEEGPTAK
;
A
#
# COMPACT_ATOMS: atom_id res chain seq x y z
N MET A 1 -3.35 16.05 -10.33
CA MET A 1 -3.64 15.46 -9.01
C MET A 1 -2.32 15.06 -8.38
N LYS A 2 -2.03 15.58 -7.18
CA LYS A 2 -0.84 15.21 -6.42
C LYS A 2 -1.24 14.19 -5.37
N PRO A 3 -0.40 13.18 -5.07
CA PRO A 3 -0.66 12.30 -3.94
C PRO A 3 -0.71 13.11 -2.63
N PRO A 4 -1.43 12.63 -1.60
CA PRO A 4 -1.46 13.28 -0.29
C PRO A 4 -0.07 13.47 0.32
N GLU A 5 0.05 14.39 1.28
CA GLU A 5 1.31 14.64 1.96
C GLU A 5 1.86 13.36 2.61
N GLY A 6 3.16 13.11 2.44
CA GLY A 6 3.80 11.86 2.89
C GLY A 6 3.70 10.68 1.92
N TYR A 7 2.90 10.80 0.85
CA TYR A 7 2.79 9.78 -0.20
C TYR A 7 3.54 10.18 -1.48
N HIS A 8 4.01 9.19 -2.22
CA HIS A 8 4.59 9.36 -3.55
C HIS A 8 4.15 8.23 -4.48
N GLY A 9 4.13 8.51 -5.78
CA GLY A 9 3.84 7.51 -6.80
C GLY A 9 5.06 6.66 -7.11
N LEU A 10 4.88 5.34 -7.29
CA LEU A 10 5.92 4.41 -7.73
C LEU A 10 5.39 3.52 -8.86
N ILE A 11 6.11 3.49 -9.97
CA ILE A 11 5.88 2.54 -11.07
C ILE A 11 6.71 1.29 -10.78
N VAL A 12 6.03 0.16 -10.59
CA VAL A 12 6.65 -1.15 -10.33
C VAL A 12 6.53 -2.07 -11.53
N GLU A 13 7.52 -2.94 -11.74
CA GLU A 13 7.43 -4.07 -12.65
C GLU A 13 7.54 -5.40 -11.92
N LYS A 14 6.91 -6.43 -12.49
CA LYS A 14 7.08 -7.80 -12.02
C LYS A 14 8.53 -8.22 -12.22
N GLY A 15 9.23 -8.46 -11.12
CA GLY A 15 10.53 -9.10 -11.08
C GLY A 15 10.40 -10.61 -11.30
N GLN A 16 11.54 -11.28 -11.49
CA GLN A 16 11.56 -12.73 -11.48
C GLN A 16 11.26 -13.22 -10.06
N PRO A 17 10.35 -14.21 -9.91
CA PRO A 17 10.05 -14.81 -8.61
C PRO A 17 11.34 -15.40 -8.06
N LYS A 18 11.66 -15.08 -6.81
CA LYS A 18 12.75 -15.71 -6.07
C LYS A 18 12.11 -16.65 -5.05
N PRO A 19 12.60 -17.88 -4.89
CA PRO A 19 12.21 -18.70 -3.75
C PRO A 19 12.52 -17.92 -2.48
N GLN A 20 11.50 -17.60 -1.68
CA GLN A 20 11.68 -16.83 -0.47
C GLN A 20 11.77 -17.79 0.71
N GLU A 21 12.95 -17.91 1.31
CA GLU A 21 13.14 -18.51 2.64
C GLU A 21 12.71 -17.48 3.71
N ARG A 22 11.43 -17.08 3.73
CA ARG A 22 10.91 -16.35 4.90
C ARG A 22 10.64 -17.37 6.00
N SER A 23 11.18 -17.13 7.20
CA SER A 23 10.86 -17.99 8.35
C SER A 23 9.39 -17.79 8.71
N ARG A 24 8.74 -18.89 9.08
CA ARG A 24 7.31 -18.98 9.41
C ARG A 24 6.88 -17.98 10.50
N GLU A 25 7.82 -17.45 11.29
CA GLU A 25 7.55 -16.47 12.34
C GLU A 25 7.07 -15.11 11.81
N GLU A 26 7.58 -14.62 10.67
CA GLU A 26 7.19 -13.31 10.13
C GLU A 26 5.80 -13.31 9.45
N MET A 27 5.27 -14.49 9.09
CA MET A 27 3.98 -14.64 8.41
C MET A 27 2.81 -14.96 9.34
N ALA A 28 3.09 -15.39 10.58
CA ALA A 28 2.05 -15.81 11.53
C ALA A 28 1.25 -14.63 12.12
N GLU A 29 1.76 -13.40 12.03
CA GLU A 29 1.05 -12.22 12.55
C GLU A 29 -0.05 -11.70 11.61
N ASP A 30 -0.02 -12.05 10.32
CA ASP A 30 -0.88 -11.40 9.32
C ASP A 30 -2.01 -12.28 8.79
N ILE A 31 -1.95 -13.62 8.97
CA ILE A 31 -3.02 -14.50 8.52
C ILE A 31 -3.14 -15.73 9.45
N GLU A 32 -4.29 -15.90 10.09
CA GLU A 32 -4.71 -17.18 10.69
C GLU A 32 -4.97 -18.23 9.58
N LEU A 33 -3.93 -18.63 8.85
CA LEU A 33 -4.00 -19.74 7.90
C LEU A 33 -3.78 -21.03 8.68
N ARG A 34 -4.90 -21.69 8.96
CA ARG A 34 -4.95 -23.10 9.36
C ARG A 34 -4.10 -23.94 8.40
N GLU A 35 -3.35 -24.83 9.04
CA GLU A 35 -2.52 -25.89 8.50
C GLU A 35 -3.15 -26.58 7.28
N GLU A 36 -2.71 -26.23 6.06
CA GLU A 36 -2.66 -27.17 4.94
C GLU A 36 -1.79 -26.60 3.81
N GLN A 37 -0.72 -27.35 3.53
CA GLN A 37 0.21 -27.30 2.37
C GLN A 37 1.58 -26.63 2.60
N ASP A 38 2.57 -27.51 2.82
CA ASP A 38 4.03 -27.32 2.68
C ASP A 38 4.47 -27.04 1.22
N GLU A 39 3.73 -26.20 0.48
CA GLU A 39 4.25 -25.65 -0.78
C GLU A 39 4.81 -24.25 -0.52
N PRO A 40 6.07 -23.97 -0.90
CA PRO A 40 6.63 -22.63 -0.76
C PRO A 40 5.77 -21.67 -1.58
N ILE A 41 5.11 -20.73 -0.90
CA ILE A 41 4.31 -19.69 -1.54
C ILE A 41 5.25 -18.93 -2.48
N GLU A 42 4.96 -18.97 -3.78
CA GLU A 42 5.73 -18.23 -4.77
C GLU A 42 5.46 -16.73 -4.61
N VAL A 43 6.28 -16.06 -3.81
CA VAL A 43 6.19 -14.61 -3.63
C VAL A 43 6.77 -13.94 -4.87
N GLY A 44 5.90 -13.34 -5.68
CA GLY A 44 6.30 -12.55 -6.84
C GLY A 44 7.09 -11.32 -6.40
N ALA A 45 8.33 -11.19 -6.87
CA ALA A 45 9.13 -9.98 -6.62
C ALA A 45 8.56 -8.80 -7.43
N MET A 46 8.50 -7.61 -6.84
CA MET A 46 8.25 -6.35 -7.55
C MET A 46 9.51 -5.48 -7.51
N ARG A 47 9.84 -4.82 -8.62
CA ARG A 47 10.95 -3.88 -8.71
C ARG A 47 10.42 -2.49 -9.05
N GLY A 48 10.74 -1.48 -8.23
CA GLY A 48 10.48 -0.08 -8.55
C GLY A 48 11.34 0.39 -9.72
N LYS A 49 10.73 1.02 -10.72
CA LYS A 49 11.41 1.58 -11.88
C LYS A 49 11.55 3.10 -11.80
N TYR A 50 10.45 3.77 -11.45
CA TYR A 50 10.35 5.23 -11.51
C TYR A 50 9.39 5.72 -10.44
N THR A 51 9.65 6.92 -9.91
CA THR A 51 8.75 7.63 -9.01
C THR A 51 8.06 8.79 -9.75
N PHE A 52 6.89 9.21 -9.26
CA PHE A 52 6.19 10.38 -9.76
C PHE A 52 5.48 11.12 -8.62
N ASP A 53 5.39 12.44 -8.77
CA ASP A 53 4.79 13.33 -7.76
C ASP A 53 3.45 13.92 -8.21
N GLU A 54 3.05 13.67 -9.47
CA GLU A 54 1.81 14.18 -10.02
C GLU A 54 1.23 13.25 -11.09
N VAL A 55 -0.09 13.11 -11.09
CA VAL A 55 -0.88 12.41 -12.11
C VAL A 55 -1.79 13.41 -12.81
N ILE A 56 -1.80 13.37 -14.14
CA ILE A 56 -2.72 14.18 -14.95
C ILE A 56 -3.92 13.33 -15.32
N VAL A 57 -5.11 13.75 -14.88
CA VAL A 57 -6.38 13.07 -15.17
C VAL A 57 -7.09 13.82 -16.29
N TRP A 58 -7.43 13.10 -17.35
CA TRP A 58 -8.05 13.65 -18.56
C TRP A 58 -9.53 13.30 -18.59
N GLY A 59 -10.39 14.31 -18.46
CA GLY A 59 -11.83 14.19 -18.71
C GLY A 59 -12.18 14.56 -20.15
N HIS A 60 -13.19 13.90 -20.72
CA HIS A 60 -13.61 14.15 -22.11
C HIS A 60 -14.28 15.53 -22.29
N GLU A 61 -15.01 16.02 -21.27
CA GLU A 61 -15.82 17.26 -21.37
C GLU A 61 -15.52 18.29 -20.28
N ALA A 62 -14.98 17.88 -19.14
CA ALA A 62 -14.69 18.75 -18.00
C ALA A 62 -13.34 18.39 -17.36
N THR A 63 -12.78 19.35 -16.63
CA THR A 63 -11.60 19.12 -15.80
C THR A 63 -11.92 18.09 -14.73
N ALA A 64 -11.15 17.02 -14.69
CA ALA A 64 -11.26 15.98 -13.66
C ALA A 64 -10.50 16.42 -12.40
N ASP A 65 -11.06 17.42 -11.71
CA ASP A 65 -10.59 17.85 -10.39
C ASP A 65 -11.41 17.19 -9.27
N SER A 66 -10.89 17.17 -8.05
CA SER A 66 -11.55 16.54 -6.90
C SER A 66 -12.90 17.18 -6.54
N GLY A 67 -13.16 18.41 -6.99
CA GLY A 67 -14.43 19.11 -6.81
C GLY A 67 -15.53 18.62 -7.74
N ALA A 68 -15.18 18.21 -8.95
CA ALA A 68 -16.12 17.77 -10.00
C ALA A 68 -16.13 16.25 -10.24
N ASP A 69 -14.98 15.58 -10.08
CA ASP A 69 -14.80 14.16 -10.39
C ASP A 69 -14.85 13.29 -9.11
N PRO A 70 -15.88 12.44 -8.95
CA PRO A 70 -16.01 11.59 -7.78
C PRO A 70 -14.92 10.55 -7.65
N TYR A 71 -14.27 10.12 -8.73
CA TYR A 71 -13.20 9.12 -8.69
C TYR A 71 -11.90 9.73 -8.17
N VAL A 72 -11.55 10.93 -8.63
CA VAL A 72 -10.39 11.68 -8.12
C VAL A 72 -10.57 11.95 -6.63
N ARG A 73 -11.77 12.40 -6.23
CA ARG A 73 -12.12 12.62 -4.83
C ARG A 73 -12.01 11.35 -3.98
N SER A 74 -12.53 10.22 -4.49
CA SER A 74 -12.54 8.96 -3.75
C SER A 74 -11.13 8.49 -3.37
N ILE A 75 -10.13 8.72 -4.25
CA ILE A 75 -8.74 8.35 -3.96
C ILE A 75 -8.19 9.14 -2.78
N GLU A 76 -8.40 10.46 -2.78
CA GLU A 76 -7.92 11.36 -1.71
C GLU A 76 -8.62 11.06 -0.38
N GLU A 77 -9.95 10.92 -0.40
CA GLU A 77 -10.76 10.65 0.78
C GLU A 77 -10.46 9.26 1.38
N TRP A 78 -10.25 8.24 0.55
CA TRP A 78 -9.94 6.90 1.02
C TRP A 78 -8.61 6.84 1.77
N ILE A 79 -7.58 7.50 1.26
CA ILE A 79 -6.27 7.54 1.93
C ILE A 79 -6.41 8.21 3.30
N SER A 80 -7.04 9.39 3.36
CA SER A 80 -7.26 10.11 4.61
C SER A 80 -8.12 9.34 5.62
N PHE A 81 -9.09 8.58 5.14
CA PHE A 81 -9.93 7.74 5.99
C PHE A 81 -9.16 6.53 6.54
N ALA A 82 -8.38 5.86 5.70
CA ALA A 82 -7.55 4.70 6.11
C ALA A 82 -6.50 5.11 7.16
N GLU A 83 -5.88 6.27 7.02
CA GLU A 83 -4.95 6.82 8.02
C GLU A 83 -5.59 6.94 9.41
N GLN A 84 -6.86 7.38 9.47
CA GLN A 84 -7.58 7.53 10.73
C GLN A 84 -7.95 6.17 11.35
N ILE A 85 -8.32 5.18 10.53
CA ILE A 85 -8.63 3.82 11.02
C ILE A 85 -7.38 3.17 11.61
N HIS A 86 -6.24 3.33 10.95
CA HIS A 86 -4.99 2.64 11.30
C HIS A 86 -4.05 3.48 12.18
N ALA A 87 -4.56 4.56 12.80
CA ALA A 87 -3.83 5.36 13.77
C ALA A 87 -3.78 4.69 15.16
N TYR A 88 -3.08 3.57 15.26
CA TYR A 88 -2.91 2.84 16.54
C TYR A 88 -2.05 3.66 17.52
N SER A 89 -2.49 3.72 18.78
CA SER A 89 -1.68 4.33 19.84
C SER A 89 -0.44 3.49 20.08
N THR A 90 0.74 4.10 19.97
CA THR A 90 1.99 3.46 20.35
C THR A 90 2.03 3.44 21.87
N GLU A 91 1.60 2.35 22.50
CA GLU A 91 1.79 2.18 23.94
C GLU A 91 3.30 2.11 24.20
N GLU A 92 3.86 3.17 24.80
CA GLU A 92 5.21 3.13 25.35
C GLU A 92 5.25 2.02 26.42
N GLY A 93 5.87 0.89 26.07
CA GLY A 93 6.12 -0.19 27.01
C GLY A 93 6.85 0.34 28.24
N PRO A 94 6.59 -0.22 29.44
CA PRO A 94 7.09 0.34 30.68
C PRO A 94 8.61 0.35 30.66
N THR A 95 9.21 1.54 30.73
CA THR A 95 10.64 1.71 31.00
C THR A 95 10.93 1.08 32.35
N ALA A 96 11.45 -0.14 32.33
CA ALA A 96 11.98 -0.81 33.51
C ALA A 96 13.19 0.00 34.02
N LYS A 97 13.10 0.45 35.26
CA LYS A 97 14.18 1.08 36.02
C LYS A 97 14.42 0.28 37.30
#